data_AF-A0A2D9IV87-F1
#
_entry.id   AF-A0A2D9IV87-F1
#
_cell.length_a   1.000
_cell.length_b   1.000
_cell.length_c   1.000
_cell.angle_alpha   90.00
_cell.angle_beta   90.00
_cell.angle_gamma   90.00
#
_symmetry.space_group_name_H-M   'P 1'
#
loop_
_entity.id
_entity.type
_entity.pdbx_description
1 polymer ?
#
loop_
_entity_poly.entity_id
_entity_poly.type
_entity_poly.pdbx_seq_one_letter_code
_entity_poly.pdbx_strand_id
1 'polypeptide(L)'
;MGKGKLIDEIFGEKCEGNYIQPTFIKDYPVEMSPLCKKHRENPELTERFELMVNGKELANAYTELNDPIDQRERFQEQLKLSEKGDDEAMFIDQDFLRSLEYGMPPTSGMGIGIDRLVMLLTNQSSIQEVLLFPQMKPEKWDSGPDLEAFKNCGIPEEWLEHVYNAGFNSVEDLKEAKKTAIHQKLNGFRKKNKLDIPALQLEDIENWSV
;
A
#
# COMPACT_ATOMS: atom_id res chain seq x y z
N MET A 1 -18.23 7.14 -7.75
CA MET A 1 -17.18 8.14 -7.51
C MET A 1 -17.85 9.49 -7.26
N GLY A 2 -17.62 10.11 -6.10
CA GLY A 2 -18.26 11.39 -5.74
C GLY A 2 -17.65 12.59 -6.48
N LYS A 3 -18.34 13.73 -6.50
CA LYS A 3 -17.88 14.96 -7.18
C LYS A 3 -16.55 15.46 -6.59
N GLY A 4 -16.37 15.41 -5.27
CA GLY A 4 -15.07 15.68 -4.62
C GLY A 4 -13.90 14.85 -5.18
N LYS A 5 -14.03 13.52 -5.26
CA LYS A 5 -12.98 12.63 -5.82
C LYS A 5 -12.65 12.95 -7.29
N LEU A 6 -13.65 13.34 -8.10
CA LEU A 6 -13.41 13.74 -9.49
C LEU A 6 -12.62 15.05 -9.59
N ILE A 7 -12.94 16.02 -8.75
CA ILE A 7 -12.20 17.30 -8.70
C ILE A 7 -10.75 17.05 -8.29
N ASP A 8 -10.53 16.20 -7.29
CA ASP A 8 -9.20 15.81 -6.81
C ASP A 8 -8.35 15.16 -7.92
N GLU A 9 -8.89 14.16 -8.61
CA GLU A 9 -8.18 13.49 -9.71
C GLU A 9 -7.86 14.45 -10.87
N ILE A 10 -8.80 15.32 -11.25
CA ILE A 10 -8.56 16.33 -12.29
C ILE A 10 -7.46 17.29 -11.85
N PHE A 11 -7.49 17.74 -10.59
CA PHE A 11 -6.51 18.66 -10.04
C PHE A 11 -5.11 18.03 -9.95
N GLY A 12 -5.00 16.81 -9.44
CA GLY A 12 -3.73 16.07 -9.36
C GLY A 12 -3.08 15.88 -10.74
N GLU A 13 -3.89 15.49 -11.73
CA GLU A 13 -3.42 15.20 -13.09
C GLU A 13 -3.12 16.46 -13.92
N LYS A 14 -3.85 17.57 -13.71
CA LYS A 14 -3.76 18.76 -14.58
C LYS A 14 -3.10 19.98 -13.94
N CYS A 15 -3.06 20.06 -12.62
CA CYS A 15 -2.64 21.26 -11.91
C CYS A 15 -1.42 21.01 -11.01
N GLU A 16 -1.44 19.97 -10.16
CA GLU A 16 -0.47 19.79 -9.07
C GLU A 16 0.99 19.92 -9.54
N GLY A 17 1.39 19.19 -10.59
CA GLY A 17 2.76 19.18 -11.11
C GLY A 17 3.25 20.51 -11.70
N ASN A 18 2.36 21.49 -11.95
CA ASN A 18 2.72 22.79 -12.51
C ASN A 18 3.12 23.82 -11.45
N TYR A 19 2.85 23.57 -10.17
CA TYR A 19 3.13 24.52 -9.08
C TYR A 19 4.56 24.38 -8.56
N ILE A 20 5.52 24.96 -9.32
CA ILE A 20 6.95 24.88 -8.98
C ILE A 20 7.30 25.81 -7.81
N GLN A 21 6.86 27.06 -7.87
CA GLN A 21 7.07 28.03 -6.79
C GLN A 21 6.07 27.80 -5.66
N PRO A 22 6.37 28.21 -4.41
CA PRO A 22 5.42 28.16 -3.30
C PRO A 22 4.09 28.83 -3.67
N THR A 23 3.04 28.02 -3.79
CA THR A 23 1.73 28.44 -4.27
C THR A 23 0.65 27.97 -3.32
N PHE A 24 -0.15 28.90 -2.82
CA PHE A 24 -1.33 28.57 -2.02
C PHE A 24 -2.52 28.28 -2.93
N ILE A 25 -3.00 27.05 -2.89
CA ILE A 25 -4.26 26.64 -3.47
C ILE A 25 -5.30 26.76 -2.36
N LYS A 26 -6.42 27.43 -2.62
CA LYS A 26 -7.36 27.84 -1.59
C LYS A 26 -8.79 27.48 -1.97
N ASP A 27 -9.64 27.49 -0.97
CA ASP A 27 -11.10 27.43 -1.10
C ASP A 27 -11.58 26.12 -1.72
N TYR A 28 -11.28 25.01 -1.04
CA TYR A 28 -11.62 23.67 -1.49
C TYR A 28 -13.13 23.38 -1.34
N PRO A 29 -13.72 22.55 -2.20
CA PRO A 29 -15.11 22.12 -2.06
C PRO A 29 -15.40 21.46 -0.71
N VAL A 30 -16.59 21.71 -0.15
CA VAL A 30 -17.04 21.11 1.12
C VAL A 30 -16.98 19.58 1.11
N GLU A 31 -17.35 18.96 -0.02
CA GLU A 31 -17.33 17.51 -0.18
C GLU A 31 -15.94 16.86 -0.02
N MET A 32 -14.86 17.63 -0.22
CA MET A 32 -13.47 17.17 -0.07
C MET A 32 -12.88 17.48 1.30
N SER A 33 -13.61 18.22 2.14
CA SER A 33 -13.06 18.91 3.31
C SER A 33 -14.00 18.73 4.51
N PRO A 34 -14.16 17.48 5.01
CA PRO A 34 -15.17 17.11 6.01
C PRO A 34 -14.98 17.79 7.37
N LEU A 35 -13.75 18.19 7.69
CA LEU A 35 -13.38 18.85 8.95
C LEU A 35 -13.20 20.37 8.81
N CYS A 36 -13.29 20.90 7.59
CA CYS A 36 -13.06 22.31 7.35
C CYS A 36 -14.37 23.10 7.45
N LYS A 37 -14.28 24.28 8.07
CA LYS A 37 -15.40 25.21 8.17
C LYS A 37 -15.82 25.69 6.78
N LYS A 38 -17.13 25.84 6.57
CA LYS A 38 -17.70 26.40 5.32
C LYS A 38 -17.15 27.81 5.10
N HIS A 39 -16.90 28.15 3.84
CA HIS A 39 -16.40 29.47 3.48
C HIS A 39 -17.46 30.55 3.78
N ARG A 40 -17.04 31.66 4.38
CA ARG A 40 -17.93 32.73 4.86
C ARG A 40 -18.79 33.39 3.77
N GLU A 41 -18.33 33.36 2.52
CA GLU A 41 -19.02 33.95 1.35
C GLU A 41 -19.60 32.91 0.39
N ASN A 42 -19.13 31.65 0.42
CA ASN A 42 -19.56 30.62 -0.53
C ASN A 42 -19.76 29.28 0.20
N PRO A 43 -21.02 28.88 0.47
CA PRO A 43 -21.30 27.67 1.24
C PRO A 43 -20.91 26.37 0.52
N GLU A 44 -20.59 26.40 -0.78
CA GLU A 44 -20.07 25.23 -1.51
C GLU A 44 -18.58 24.98 -1.29
N LEU A 45 -17.86 25.96 -0.71
CA LEU A 45 -16.42 25.91 -0.45
C LEU A 45 -16.12 25.91 1.05
N THR A 46 -14.84 25.72 1.38
CA THR A 46 -14.32 25.72 2.75
C THR A 46 -13.17 26.69 2.91
N GLU A 47 -12.95 27.19 4.12
CA GLU A 47 -11.77 28.01 4.43
C GLU A 47 -10.55 27.11 4.63
N ARG A 48 -10.04 26.53 3.54
CA ARG A 48 -8.89 25.62 3.49
C ARG A 48 -7.87 26.12 2.47
N PHE A 49 -6.60 25.90 2.76
CA PHE A 49 -5.53 26.00 1.77
C PHE A 49 -4.57 24.83 1.84
N GLU A 50 -3.96 24.53 0.70
CA GLU A 50 -2.76 23.70 0.60
C GLU A 50 -1.62 24.53 0.03
N LEU A 51 -0.42 24.34 0.60
CA LEU A 51 0.81 24.91 0.09
C LEU A 51 1.46 23.90 -0.85
N MET A 52 1.50 24.23 -2.13
CA MET A 52 2.19 23.46 -3.15
C MET A 52 3.60 24.03 -3.36
N VAL A 53 4.61 23.17 -3.37
CA VAL A 53 6.00 23.53 -3.68
C VAL A 53 6.62 22.43 -4.54
N ASN A 54 7.27 22.81 -5.65
CA ASN A 54 7.91 21.86 -6.57
C ASN A 54 6.96 20.73 -7.04
N GLY A 55 5.71 21.08 -7.30
CA GLY A 55 4.67 20.16 -7.76
C GLY A 55 4.20 19.14 -6.73
N LYS A 56 4.39 19.43 -5.43
CA LYS A 56 3.95 18.57 -4.31
C LYS A 56 3.35 19.39 -3.18
N GLU A 57 2.37 18.81 -2.51
CA GLU A 57 1.77 19.36 -1.30
C GLU A 57 2.77 19.32 -0.12
N LEU A 58 3.06 20.48 0.47
CA LEU A 58 3.96 20.65 1.61
C LEU A 58 3.22 20.86 2.93
N ALA A 59 2.08 21.56 2.87
CA ALA A 59 1.26 21.84 4.05
C ALA A 59 -0.23 21.92 3.68
N ASN A 60 -1.08 21.59 4.65
CA ASN A 60 -2.53 21.72 4.54
C ASN A 60 -3.03 22.42 5.81
N ALA A 61 -3.89 23.42 5.65
CA ALA A 61 -4.38 24.22 6.75
C ALA A 61 -5.80 24.70 6.49
N TYR A 62 -6.55 24.93 7.56
CA TYR A 62 -7.95 25.34 7.45
C TYR A 62 -8.44 26.03 8.71
N THR A 63 -9.54 26.77 8.57
CA THR A 63 -10.38 27.13 9.70
C THR A 63 -11.14 25.87 10.14
N GLU A 64 -11.00 25.52 11.41
CA GLU A 64 -11.56 24.30 11.99
C GLU A 64 -13.10 24.37 12.02
N LEU A 65 -13.76 23.27 11.64
CA LEU A 65 -15.19 23.12 11.84
C LEU A 65 -15.49 22.94 13.33
N ASN A 66 -15.99 24.00 13.95
CA ASN A 66 -16.30 24.03 15.37
C ASN A 66 -17.79 23.95 15.69
N ASP A 67 -18.65 23.69 14.69
CA ASP A 67 -20.09 23.45 14.88
C ASP A 67 -20.34 21.93 15.03
N PRO A 68 -20.74 21.45 16.23
CA PRO A 68 -20.94 20.03 16.48
C PRO A 68 -22.10 19.43 15.67
N ILE A 69 -23.09 20.23 15.25
CA ILE A 69 -24.23 19.77 14.47
C ILE A 69 -23.78 19.49 13.02
N ASP A 70 -23.12 20.48 12.39
CA ASP A 70 -22.55 20.32 11.04
C ASP A 70 -21.51 19.17 11.02
N GLN A 71 -20.65 19.09 12.03
CA GLN A 71 -19.65 18.01 12.11
C GLN A 71 -20.30 16.62 12.20
N ARG A 72 -21.38 16.47 12.97
CA ARG A 72 -22.12 15.21 13.09
C ARG A 72 -22.78 14.83 11.76
N GLU A 73 -23.40 15.78 11.07
CA GLU A 73 -24.03 15.54 9.76
C GLU A 73 -22.99 15.03 8.75
N ARG A 74 -21.81 15.66 8.69
CA ARG A 74 -20.71 15.23 7.79
C ARG A 74 -20.18 13.84 8.11
N PHE A 75 -20.03 13.49 9.39
CA PHE A 75 -19.64 12.13 9.77
C PHE A 75 -20.69 11.09 9.38
N GLN A 76 -21.99 11.41 9.50
CA GLN A 76 -23.05 10.51 9.03
C GLN A 76 -23.03 10.34 7.52
N GLU A 77 -22.72 11.40 6.76
CA GLU A 77 -22.54 11.32 5.31
C GLU A 77 -21.33 10.48 4.91
N GLN A 78 -20.20 10.64 5.59
CA GLN A 78 -19.01 9.80 5.37
C GLN A 78 -19.28 8.33 5.69
N LEU A 79 -20.01 8.02 6.76
CA LEU A 79 -20.38 6.65 7.10
C LEU A 79 -21.24 6.02 5.98
N LYS A 80 -22.20 6.76 5.43
CA LYS A 80 -23.02 6.31 4.28
C LYS A 80 -22.18 6.08 3.02
N LEU A 81 -21.05 6.79 2.86
CA LEU A 81 -20.10 6.56 1.77
C LEU A 81 -19.23 5.32 2.04
N SER A 82 -18.83 5.09 3.30
CA SER A 82 -18.10 3.89 3.73
C SER A 82 -18.87 2.60 3.43
N GLU A 83 -20.18 2.58 3.72
CA GLU A 83 -21.07 1.45 3.41
C GLU A 83 -21.12 1.10 1.92
N LYS A 84 -20.70 2.03 1.04
CA LYS A 84 -20.59 1.82 -0.41
C LYS A 84 -19.20 1.33 -0.84
N GLY A 85 -18.35 0.92 0.10
CA GLY A 85 -17.02 0.36 -0.14
C GLY A 85 -15.89 1.40 -0.18
N ASP A 86 -16.00 2.49 0.59
CA ASP A 86 -14.91 3.46 0.76
C ASP A 86 -14.09 3.12 2.02
N ASP A 87 -12.96 2.47 1.83
CA ASP A 87 -12.07 1.99 2.91
C ASP A 87 -11.36 3.14 3.66
N GLU A 88 -11.36 4.36 3.11
CA GLU A 88 -10.74 5.56 3.69
C GLU A 88 -11.72 6.43 4.51
N ALA A 89 -12.99 6.02 4.59
CA ALA A 89 -14.00 6.80 5.28
C ALA A 89 -13.77 6.80 6.82
N MET A 90 -13.97 7.97 7.43
CA MET A 90 -13.80 8.14 8.87
C MET A 90 -14.96 7.53 9.65
N PHE A 91 -14.66 6.88 10.77
CA PHE A 91 -15.67 6.45 11.75
C PHE A 91 -16.19 7.65 12.55
N ILE A 92 -17.41 7.55 13.07
CA ILE A 92 -17.99 8.60 13.91
C ILE A 92 -17.34 8.56 15.30
N ASP A 93 -16.44 9.50 15.57
CA ASP A 93 -15.87 9.72 16.90
C ASP A 93 -16.84 10.51 17.78
N GLN A 94 -17.50 9.81 18.70
CA GLN A 94 -18.48 10.40 19.62
C GLN A 94 -17.81 11.29 20.69
N ASP A 95 -16.58 10.99 21.09
CA ASP A 95 -15.86 11.76 22.10
C ASP A 95 -15.36 13.08 21.51
N PHE A 96 -14.94 13.08 20.24
CA PHE A 96 -14.65 14.30 19.49
C PHE A 96 -15.88 15.20 19.36
N LEU A 97 -17.03 14.64 18.93
CA LEU A 97 -18.29 15.40 18.83
C LEU A 97 -18.70 15.99 20.18
N ARG A 98 -18.64 15.19 21.25
CA ARG A 98 -18.95 15.65 22.61
C ARG A 98 -18.01 16.78 23.04
N SER A 99 -16.74 16.72 22.67
CA SER A 99 -15.77 17.78 22.95
C SER A 99 -16.13 19.09 22.24
N LEU A 100 -16.59 19.03 20.98
CA LEU A 100 -17.08 20.20 20.26
C LEU A 100 -18.33 20.81 20.92
N GLU A 101 -19.24 19.98 21.46
CA GLU A 101 -20.46 20.43 22.15
C GLU A 101 -20.18 21.24 23.42
N TYR A 102 -19.02 21.04 24.08
CA TYR A 102 -18.60 21.88 25.21
C TYR A 102 -18.14 23.29 24.78
N GLY A 103 -17.92 23.51 23.49
CA GLY A 103 -17.56 24.80 22.91
C GLY A 103 -16.09 24.88 22.52
N MET A 104 -15.79 24.52 21.26
CA MET A 104 -14.50 24.78 20.64
C MET A 104 -14.44 26.25 20.15
N PRO A 105 -13.44 27.04 20.57
CA PRO A 105 -13.24 28.40 20.06
C PRO A 105 -13.02 28.42 18.54
N PRO A 106 -13.25 29.56 17.87
CA PRO A 106 -12.81 29.74 16.48
C PRO A 106 -11.30 29.50 16.38
N THR A 107 -10.91 28.44 15.67
CA THR A 107 -9.55 27.92 15.63
C THR A 107 -9.14 27.68 14.18
N SER A 108 -7.83 27.71 13.91
CA SER A 108 -7.25 27.22 12.66
C SER A 108 -6.19 26.18 12.97
N GLY A 109 -6.19 25.10 12.19
CA GLY A 109 -5.19 24.04 12.23
C GLY A 109 -4.30 24.06 10.99
N MET A 110 -3.09 23.52 11.13
CA MET A 110 -2.13 23.36 10.05
C MET A 110 -1.31 22.09 10.26
N GLY A 111 -1.20 21.27 9.22
CA GLY A 111 -0.25 20.16 9.12
C GLY A 111 0.86 20.50 8.12
N ILE A 112 2.10 20.17 8.47
CA ILE A 112 3.27 20.30 7.59
C ILE A 112 3.92 18.93 7.44
N GLY A 113 4.18 18.51 6.20
CA GLY A 113 4.95 17.31 5.91
C GLY A 113 6.44 17.54 6.18
N ILE A 114 6.94 17.15 7.35
CA ILE A 114 8.34 17.36 7.74
C ILE A 114 9.29 16.66 6.77
N ASP A 115 9.02 15.42 6.38
CA ASP A 115 9.86 14.68 5.44
C ASP A 115 9.95 15.40 4.09
N ARG A 116 8.80 15.87 3.56
CA ARG A 116 8.76 16.65 2.31
C ARG A 116 9.50 17.98 2.43
N LEU A 117 9.39 18.66 3.57
CA LEU A 117 10.15 19.88 3.85
C LEU A 117 11.67 19.60 3.83
N VAL A 118 12.11 18.54 4.51
CA VAL A 118 13.52 18.14 4.54
C VAL A 118 13.99 17.73 3.15
N MET A 119 13.20 16.98 2.38
CA MET A 119 13.50 16.63 0.98
C MET A 119 13.76 17.88 0.14
N LEU A 120 12.88 18.88 0.26
CA LEU A 120 13.02 20.16 -0.45
C LEU A 120 14.31 20.90 -0.03
N LEU A 121 14.58 21.00 1.27
CA LEU A 121 15.74 21.73 1.80
C LEU A 121 17.08 21.03 1.50
N THR A 122 17.06 19.71 1.34
CA THR A 122 18.24 18.88 1.06
C THR A 122 18.37 18.49 -0.41
N ASN A 123 17.48 18.99 -1.27
CA ASN A 123 17.43 18.69 -2.70
C ASN A 123 17.37 17.17 -2.99
N GLN A 124 16.55 16.45 -2.23
CA GLN A 124 16.31 15.01 -2.40
C GLN A 124 14.97 14.77 -3.09
N SER A 125 14.96 13.87 -4.08
CA SER A 125 13.75 13.49 -4.80
C SER A 125 13.02 12.28 -4.20
N SER A 126 13.67 11.54 -3.30
CA SER A 126 13.13 10.36 -2.62
C SER A 126 13.01 10.59 -1.12
N ILE A 127 11.88 10.20 -0.53
CA ILE A 127 11.65 10.25 0.93
C ILE A 127 12.61 9.33 1.70
N GLN A 128 13.10 8.27 1.06
CA GLN A 128 14.02 7.33 1.69
C GLN A 128 15.37 7.98 2.04
N GLU A 129 15.75 9.04 1.32
CA GLU A 129 17.01 9.77 1.54
C GLU A 129 16.96 10.68 2.78
N VAL A 130 15.76 10.97 3.30
CA VAL A 130 15.55 11.81 4.48
C VAL A 130 15.08 11.04 5.72
N LEU A 131 14.92 9.72 5.57
CA LEU A 131 14.58 8.80 6.65
C LEU A 131 15.82 8.00 7.06
N LEU A 132 16.14 7.93 8.36
CA LEU A 132 17.29 7.16 8.83
C LEU A 132 17.16 5.66 8.57
N PHE A 133 15.94 5.13 8.69
CA PHE A 133 15.60 3.72 8.49
C PHE A 133 14.29 3.63 7.70
N PRO A 134 14.31 3.82 6.38
CA PRO A 134 13.10 3.75 5.57
C PRO A 134 12.52 2.34 5.58
N GLN A 135 11.19 2.22 5.45
CA GLN A 135 10.54 0.93 5.31
C GLN A 135 10.93 0.30 3.96
N MET A 136 11.67 -0.81 4.04
CA MET A 136 12.08 -1.58 2.87
C MET A 136 11.19 -2.80 2.71
N LYS A 137 11.02 -3.23 1.45
CA LYS A 137 10.42 -4.54 1.18
C LYS A 137 11.31 -5.62 1.79
N PRO A 138 10.78 -6.56 2.60
CA PRO A 138 11.58 -7.63 3.16
C PRO A 138 12.34 -8.38 2.07
N GLU A 139 13.61 -8.64 2.32
CA GLU A 139 14.40 -9.48 1.44
C GLU A 139 13.81 -10.89 1.43
N LYS A 140 13.73 -11.48 0.24
CA LYS A 140 13.39 -12.89 0.10
C LYS A 140 14.67 -13.68 0.37
N TRP A 141 14.74 -14.28 1.56
CA TRP A 141 15.80 -15.22 1.89
C TRP A 141 15.48 -16.55 1.21
N ASP A 142 16.46 -17.15 0.54
CA ASP A 142 16.37 -18.56 0.15
C ASP A 142 16.45 -19.39 1.43
N SER A 143 15.30 -19.86 1.91
CA SER A 143 15.17 -20.65 3.14
C SER A 143 15.68 -22.09 2.99
N GLY A 144 16.31 -22.42 1.86
CA GLY A 144 16.66 -23.79 1.51
C GLY A 144 15.45 -24.60 1.08
N PRO A 145 15.61 -25.92 0.84
CA PRO A 145 14.53 -26.76 0.36
C PRO A 145 13.38 -26.87 1.37
N ASP A 146 12.15 -26.63 0.90
CA ASP A 146 10.95 -27.04 1.61
C ASP A 146 10.75 -28.56 1.44
N LEU A 147 11.49 -29.33 2.24
CA LEU A 147 11.48 -30.79 2.20
C LEU A 147 10.09 -31.36 2.54
N GLU A 148 9.31 -30.69 3.40
CA GLU A 148 7.95 -31.09 3.74
C GLU A 148 6.99 -30.89 2.56
N ALA A 149 7.10 -29.78 1.82
CA ALA A 149 6.32 -29.57 0.60
C ALA A 149 6.63 -30.63 -0.46
N PHE A 150 7.91 -30.96 -0.68
CA PHE A 150 8.30 -32.04 -1.60
C PHE A 150 7.79 -33.41 -1.15
N LYS A 151 7.84 -33.70 0.16
CA LYS A 151 7.30 -34.94 0.73
C LYS A 151 5.80 -35.07 0.52
N ASN A 152 5.06 -33.99 0.73
CA ASN A 152 3.60 -33.93 0.51
C ASN A 152 3.21 -34.12 -0.97
N CYS A 153 4.14 -33.88 -1.89
CA CYS A 153 3.96 -34.18 -3.31
C CYS A 153 4.19 -35.66 -3.67
N GLY A 154 4.54 -36.52 -2.70
CA GLY A 154 4.80 -37.94 -2.94
C GLY A 154 6.22 -38.25 -3.41
N ILE A 155 7.15 -37.30 -3.28
CA ILE A 155 8.56 -37.53 -3.58
C ILE A 155 9.16 -38.40 -2.47
N PRO A 156 9.90 -39.48 -2.80
CA PRO A 156 10.54 -40.33 -1.80
C PRO A 156 11.51 -39.54 -0.91
N GLU A 157 11.62 -39.88 0.38
CA GLU A 157 12.49 -39.19 1.35
C GLU A 157 13.95 -39.11 0.87
N GLU A 158 14.43 -40.17 0.23
CA GLU A 158 15.79 -40.27 -0.35
C GLU A 158 16.04 -39.26 -1.47
N TRP A 159 15.00 -38.71 -2.08
CA TRP A 159 15.10 -37.76 -3.20
C TRP A 159 14.87 -36.30 -2.79
N LEU A 160 14.35 -36.01 -1.60
CA LEU A 160 13.91 -34.65 -1.22
C LEU A 160 15.03 -33.61 -1.33
N GLU A 161 16.21 -33.88 -0.76
CA GLU A 161 17.36 -32.97 -0.87
C GLU A 161 17.95 -32.94 -2.28
N HIS A 162 17.87 -34.06 -3.01
CA HIS A 162 18.45 -34.18 -4.34
C HIS A 162 17.61 -33.50 -5.41
N VAL A 163 16.29 -33.39 -5.22
CA VAL A 163 15.38 -32.63 -6.09
C VAL A 163 15.76 -31.15 -6.06
N TYR A 164 15.95 -30.59 -4.87
CA TYR A 164 16.44 -29.22 -4.71
C TYR A 164 17.84 -29.02 -5.28
N ASN A 165 18.79 -29.90 -4.95
CA ASN A 165 20.16 -29.80 -5.45
C ASN A 165 20.28 -30.03 -6.97
N ALA A 166 19.30 -30.69 -7.59
CA ALA A 166 19.19 -30.80 -9.04
C ALA A 166 18.61 -29.54 -9.71
N GLY A 167 18.28 -28.51 -8.94
CA GLY A 167 17.78 -27.21 -9.41
C GLY A 167 16.28 -27.19 -9.66
N PHE A 168 15.50 -27.88 -8.82
CA PHE A 168 14.07 -27.67 -8.66
C PHE A 168 13.87 -27.12 -7.25
N ASN A 169 13.85 -25.79 -7.12
CA ASN A 169 13.97 -25.11 -5.84
C ASN A 169 12.61 -24.96 -5.13
N SER A 170 11.50 -25.20 -5.85
CA SER A 170 10.13 -25.15 -5.34
C SER A 170 9.25 -26.26 -5.95
N VAL A 171 8.08 -26.48 -5.36
CA VAL A 171 7.05 -27.37 -5.93
C VAL A 171 6.50 -26.79 -7.25
N GLU A 172 6.43 -25.47 -7.37
CA GLU A 172 6.06 -24.77 -8.61
C GLU A 172 7.03 -25.08 -9.75
N ASP A 173 8.35 -25.11 -9.48
CA ASP A 173 9.35 -25.47 -10.49
C ASP A 173 9.13 -26.90 -11.05
N LEU A 174 8.67 -27.82 -10.19
CA LEU A 174 8.30 -29.18 -10.60
C LEU A 174 6.99 -29.21 -11.40
N LYS A 175 6.01 -28.36 -11.05
CA LYS A 175 4.73 -28.24 -11.78
C LYS A 175 4.87 -27.65 -13.17
N GLU A 176 5.78 -26.71 -13.33
CA GLU A 176 6.05 -26.08 -14.63
C GLU A 176 6.89 -26.98 -15.55
N ALA A 177 7.66 -27.92 -14.97
CA ALA A 177 8.52 -28.82 -15.72
C ALA A 177 7.77 -30.05 -16.27
N LYS A 178 8.11 -30.46 -17.49
CA LYS A 178 7.59 -31.72 -18.05
C LYS A 178 8.12 -32.90 -17.24
N LYS A 179 7.25 -33.87 -16.94
CA LYS A 179 7.59 -35.12 -16.22
C LYS A 179 8.80 -35.85 -16.79
N THR A 180 8.92 -35.91 -18.13
CA THR A 180 10.08 -36.48 -18.82
C THR A 180 11.38 -35.72 -18.59
N ALA A 181 11.31 -34.39 -18.46
CA ALA A 181 12.46 -33.54 -18.16
C ALA A 181 12.90 -33.71 -16.69
N ILE A 182 11.95 -33.79 -15.76
CA ILE A 182 12.22 -34.09 -14.34
C ILE A 182 12.93 -35.44 -14.22
N HIS A 183 12.38 -36.48 -14.87
CA HIS A 183 12.97 -37.83 -14.90
C HIS A 183 14.42 -37.83 -15.40
N GLN A 184 14.69 -37.18 -16.54
CA GLN A 184 16.03 -37.12 -17.11
C GLN A 184 17.01 -36.34 -16.23
N LYS A 185 16.56 -35.21 -15.66
CA LYS A 185 17.40 -34.33 -14.83
C LYS A 185 17.79 -35.02 -13.52
N LEU A 186 16.82 -35.64 -12.82
CA LEU A 186 17.06 -36.32 -11.55
C LEU A 186 17.91 -37.58 -11.72
N ASN A 187 17.60 -38.43 -12.69
CA ASN A 187 18.43 -39.62 -12.95
C ASN A 187 19.81 -39.26 -13.50
N GLY A 188 19.93 -38.16 -14.26
CA GLY A 188 21.20 -37.59 -14.68
C GLY A 188 22.03 -37.10 -13.48
N PHE A 189 21.39 -36.38 -12.55
CA PHE A 189 22.01 -35.91 -11.31
C PHE A 189 22.50 -37.08 -10.44
N ARG A 190 21.68 -38.12 -10.27
CA ARG A 190 22.05 -39.36 -9.58
C ARG A 190 23.30 -40.01 -10.17
N LYS A 191 23.35 -40.18 -11.50
CA LYS A 191 24.51 -40.77 -12.19
C LYS A 191 25.76 -39.91 -12.03
N LYS A 192 25.63 -38.57 -12.18
CA LYS A 192 26.73 -37.63 -12.07
C LYS A 192 27.34 -37.62 -10.66
N ASN A 193 26.51 -37.69 -9.62
CA ASN A 193 26.92 -37.63 -8.22
C ASN A 193 27.11 -39.02 -7.57
N LYS A 194 26.95 -40.12 -8.33
CA LYS A 194 27.10 -41.50 -7.86
C LYS A 194 26.27 -41.81 -6.60
N LEU A 195 25.03 -41.34 -6.57
CA LEU A 195 24.14 -41.54 -5.42
C LEU A 195 23.70 -43.01 -5.32
N ASP A 196 23.74 -43.57 -4.12
CA ASP A 196 23.33 -44.94 -3.81
C ASP A 196 21.84 -45.02 -3.47
N ILE A 197 21.01 -44.47 -4.35
CA ILE A 197 19.54 -44.46 -4.26
C ILE A 197 18.95 -45.14 -5.49
N PRO A 198 17.71 -45.68 -5.45
CA PRO A 198 17.06 -46.24 -6.62
C PRO A 198 16.88 -45.21 -7.74
N ALA A 199 17.01 -45.64 -9.00
CA ALA A 199 16.68 -44.78 -10.13
C ALA A 199 15.16 -44.62 -10.23
N LEU A 200 14.69 -43.38 -10.35
CA LEU A 200 13.27 -43.10 -10.54
C LEU A 200 12.81 -43.64 -11.89
N GLN A 201 11.68 -44.32 -11.94
CA GLN A 201 10.97 -44.60 -13.18
C GLN A 201 10.08 -43.40 -13.56
N LEU A 202 9.66 -43.34 -14.81
CA LEU A 202 8.76 -42.28 -15.26
C LEU A 202 7.40 -42.36 -14.53
N GLU A 203 6.92 -43.58 -14.30
CA GLU A 203 5.69 -43.89 -13.57
C GLU A 203 5.73 -43.36 -12.13
N ASP A 204 6.89 -43.43 -11.46
CA ASP A 204 7.06 -42.89 -10.10
C ASP A 204 6.81 -41.38 -10.07
N ILE A 205 7.27 -40.66 -11.09
CA ILE A 205 7.16 -39.19 -11.19
C ILE A 205 5.76 -38.78 -11.65
N GLU A 206 5.08 -39.61 -12.44
CA GLU A 206 3.67 -39.42 -12.82
C GLU A 206 2.74 -39.51 -11.60
N ASN A 207 3.10 -40.33 -10.60
CA ASN A 207 2.37 -40.43 -9.34
C ASN A 207 2.63 -39.27 -8.36
N TRP A 208 3.60 -38.40 -8.64
CA TRP A 208 3.83 -37.20 -7.82
C TRP A 208 2.74 -36.16 -8.08
N SER A 209 2.25 -35.55 -7.00
CA SER A 209 1.29 -34.43 -7.02
C SER A 209 1.97 -33.10 -7.38
N VAL A 210 2.71 -33.11 -8.50
CA VAL A 210 3.36 -31.98 -9.16
C VAL A 210 3.02 -31.98 -10.63
#